data_AF-A0A2P6TJQ7-F1
#
_entry.id   AF-A0A2P6TJQ7-F1
#
_cell.length_a   1.000
_cell.length_b   1.000
_cell.length_c   1.000
_cell.angle_alpha   90.00
_cell.angle_beta   90.00
_cell.angle_gamma   90.00
#
_symmetry.space_group_name_H-M   'P 1'
#
loop_
_entity.id
_entity.type
_entity.pdbx_description
1 polymer ?
#
loop_
_entity_poly.entity_id
_entity_poly.type
_entity_poly.pdbx_seq_one_letter_code
_entity_poly.pdbx_strand_id
1 'polypeptide(L)'
;MQRSRQLAALGARLRQAAATGGSSATRAWQLAPQQLLSLNTLANSSAAASRAAADPAAALAATARRQAAAAGRRSFAADAVARPGPAPRGTSKAGSGRSLWSGMFLLVPGGLAAFLGKWQWDRREWKRELLERRQGMMQGEPLDLFAADEEPEEYQRVFVEGVFDHSGSQYVGPRTRQVAGTNKQGFLLMTPLRQAGGARCVMVNRGWVPTEWKEDAAMRAAGQPSGKVRVEGILRHSEDPGGFVPPNEPERGNWFYINTSELAAAGGLPPQAPLVEVVTEAPGTYIGRGPPTATEILGGRRRGPDIQESYPLPKSMDDMMQFSVMPQDHFNYAATWWTLSAATLALGVKAIRQGVRAR
;
A
#
# COMPACT_ATOMS: atom_id res chain seq x y z
N MET A 1 26.15 13.66 15.52
CA MET A 1 26.73 12.86 16.63
C MET A 1 26.01 11.52 16.89
N GLN A 2 24.69 11.40 16.70
CA GLN A 2 23.97 10.15 16.97
C GLN A 2 24.21 9.04 15.91
N ARG A 3 24.38 9.42 14.64
CA ARG A 3 24.71 8.50 13.53
C ARG A 3 26.08 7.83 13.65
N SER A 4 27.10 8.53 14.17
CA SER A 4 28.44 7.96 14.33
C SER A 4 28.49 6.93 15.48
N ARG A 5 27.69 7.12 16.54
CA ARG A 5 27.57 6.17 17.64
C ARG A 5 26.84 4.89 17.23
N GLN A 6 25.83 4.99 16.36
CA GLN A 6 25.09 3.82 15.85
C GLN A 6 25.95 2.96 14.91
N LEU A 7 26.76 3.58 14.05
CA LEU A 7 27.66 2.84 13.16
C LEU A 7 28.81 2.16 13.92
N ALA A 8 29.34 2.80 14.98
CA ALA A 8 30.34 2.20 15.85
C ALA A 8 29.79 0.99 16.63
N ALA A 9 28.55 1.07 17.13
CA ALA A 9 27.89 -0.03 17.83
C ALA A 9 27.59 -1.22 16.91
N LEU A 10 27.25 -0.97 15.64
CA LEU A 10 27.05 -2.00 14.63
C LEU A 10 28.37 -2.71 14.28
N GLY A 11 29.45 -1.94 14.13
CA GLY A 11 30.79 -2.47 13.87
C GLY A 11 31.33 -3.33 15.01
N ALA A 12 31.04 -2.98 16.26
CA ALA A 12 31.44 -3.77 17.43
C ALA A 12 30.72 -5.13 17.50
N ARG A 13 29.40 -5.15 17.22
CA ARG A 13 28.58 -6.38 17.23
C ARG A 13 28.98 -7.37 16.14
N LEU A 14 29.34 -6.88 14.96
CA LEU A 14 29.79 -7.72 13.85
C LEU A 14 31.16 -8.37 14.12
N ARG A 15 32.08 -7.67 14.79
CA ARG A 15 33.36 -8.25 15.21
C ARG A 15 33.18 -9.30 16.31
N GLN A 16 32.22 -9.10 17.21
CA GLN A 16 31.93 -10.04 18.29
C GLN A 16 31.29 -11.34 17.76
N ALA A 17 30.43 -11.24 16.73
CA ALA A 17 29.85 -12.39 16.06
C ALA A 17 30.85 -13.20 15.22
N ALA A 18 31.91 -12.55 14.69
CA ALA A 18 32.98 -13.22 13.95
C ALA A 18 34.01 -13.92 14.85
N ALA A 19 34.15 -13.48 16.10
CA ALA A 19 35.13 -14.03 17.06
C ALA A 19 34.65 -15.31 17.77
N THR A 20 33.34 -15.53 17.88
CA THR A 20 32.76 -16.74 18.49
C THR A 20 32.60 -17.83 17.42
N GLY A 21 33.72 -18.44 17.02
CA GLY A 21 33.74 -19.58 16.11
C GLY A 21 32.98 -20.77 16.70
N GLY A 22 31.77 -21.03 16.19
CA GLY A 22 30.96 -22.18 16.61
C GLY A 22 29.67 -22.32 15.79
N SER A 23 29.67 -23.30 14.88
CA SER A 23 28.54 -23.92 14.14
C SER A 23 27.23 -23.11 13.91
N SER A 24 27.31 -21.86 13.47
CA SER A 24 26.13 -21.00 13.23
C SER A 24 25.99 -20.52 11.77
N ALA A 25 26.59 -21.21 10.80
CA ALA A 25 26.46 -20.85 9.38
C ALA A 25 24.99 -20.93 8.88
N THR A 26 24.14 -21.73 9.55
CA THR A 26 22.70 -21.89 9.23
C THR A 26 21.77 -20.87 9.92
N ARG A 27 22.19 -20.18 10.99
CA ARG A 27 21.39 -19.10 11.63
C ARG A 27 21.62 -17.71 11.04
N ALA A 28 22.76 -17.48 10.38
CA ALA A 28 23.05 -16.19 9.77
C ALA A 28 22.13 -15.86 8.56
N TRP A 29 21.55 -16.89 7.92
CA TRP A 29 20.65 -16.72 6.76
C TRP A 29 19.18 -16.52 7.11
N GLN A 30 18.77 -16.70 8.37
CA GLN A 30 17.39 -16.50 8.80
C GLN A 30 17.09 -15.08 9.33
N LEU A 31 18.12 -14.27 9.62
CA LEU A 31 17.96 -12.91 10.19
C LEU A 31 18.11 -11.76 9.17
N ALA A 32 18.41 -12.06 7.91
CA ALA A 32 18.54 -11.07 6.83
C ALA A 32 17.25 -10.28 6.46
N PRO A 33 16.00 -10.79 6.62
CA PRO A 33 14.81 -10.06 6.18
C PRO A 33 14.56 -8.77 6.98
N GLN A 34 14.92 -8.79 8.27
CA GLN A 34 14.66 -7.70 9.22
C GLN A 34 15.58 -6.50 9.02
N GLN A 35 16.83 -6.73 8.58
CA GLN A 35 17.80 -5.64 8.37
C GLN A 35 17.59 -4.91 7.03
N LEU A 36 17.07 -5.60 6.01
CA LEU A 36 16.70 -5.00 4.72
C LEU A 36 15.48 -4.07 4.80
N LEU A 37 14.61 -4.23 5.81
CA LEU A 37 13.48 -3.31 6.05
C LEU A 37 13.94 -1.90 6.42
N SER A 38 15.10 -1.76 7.07
CA SER A 38 15.62 -0.45 7.49
C SER A 38 16.17 0.41 6.34
N LEU A 39 16.57 -0.21 5.22
CA LEU A 39 16.99 0.49 4.00
C LEU A 39 15.78 0.93 3.13
N ASN A 40 14.64 0.27 3.28
CA ASN A 40 13.43 0.54 2.49
C ASN A 40 12.68 1.81 2.93
N THR A 41 12.79 2.18 4.22
CA THR A 41 12.26 3.43 4.78
C THR A 41 13.02 4.66 4.29
N LEU A 42 14.30 4.53 3.96
CA LEU A 42 15.11 5.63 3.38
C LEU A 42 14.82 5.83 1.88
N ALA A 43 14.49 4.77 1.14
CA ALA A 43 14.15 4.86 -0.28
C ALA A 43 12.73 5.43 -0.53
N ASN A 44 11.76 5.17 0.36
CA ASN A 44 10.39 5.69 0.20
C ASN A 44 10.26 7.19 0.55
N SER A 45 11.19 7.72 1.34
CA SER A 45 11.22 9.15 1.70
C SER A 45 11.57 10.06 0.50
N SER A 46 12.29 9.56 -0.51
CA SER A 46 12.61 10.32 -1.73
C SER A 46 11.49 10.27 -2.79
N ALA A 47 10.64 9.23 -2.76
CA ALA A 47 9.50 9.09 -3.66
C ALA A 47 8.28 9.95 -3.25
N ALA A 48 8.18 10.35 -1.98
CA ALA A 48 7.14 11.27 -1.51
C ALA A 48 7.33 12.70 -2.05
N ALA A 49 8.56 13.10 -2.37
CA ALA A 49 8.86 14.43 -2.92
C ALA A 49 8.47 14.59 -4.41
N SER A 50 8.10 13.51 -5.11
CA SER A 50 7.74 13.57 -6.54
C SER A 50 6.22 13.62 -6.83
N ARG A 51 5.37 13.70 -5.79
CA ARG A 51 3.89 13.75 -5.97
C ARG A 51 3.35 15.09 -6.52
N ALA A 52 4.21 16.06 -6.83
CA ALA A 52 3.82 17.33 -7.44
C ALA A 52 4.08 17.43 -8.96
N ALA A 53 4.48 16.34 -9.63
CA ALA A 53 4.77 16.37 -11.06
C ALA A 53 3.63 15.76 -11.89
N ALA A 54 3.17 16.53 -12.88
CA ALA A 54 2.06 16.28 -13.79
C ALA A 54 2.08 14.90 -14.51
N ASP A 55 0.88 14.50 -14.95
CA ASP A 55 0.59 13.29 -15.73
C ASP A 55 1.66 13.01 -16.83
N PRO A 56 2.44 11.92 -16.70
CA PRO A 56 3.56 11.62 -17.60
C PRO A 56 3.12 11.33 -19.04
N ALA A 57 1.84 10.96 -19.26
CA ALA A 57 1.30 10.73 -20.59
C ALA A 57 1.14 12.05 -21.38
N ALA A 58 0.79 13.15 -20.70
CA ALA A 58 0.61 14.46 -21.33
C ALA A 58 1.96 15.10 -21.74
N ALA A 59 3.02 14.88 -20.94
CA ALA A 59 4.36 15.39 -21.23
C ALA A 59 5.01 14.75 -22.47
N LEU A 60 4.77 13.45 -22.69
CA LEU A 60 5.26 12.71 -23.86
C LEU A 60 4.56 13.15 -25.16
N ALA A 61 3.25 13.43 -25.10
CA ALA A 61 2.49 13.90 -26.26
C ALA A 61 2.88 15.33 -26.71
N ALA A 62 3.21 16.21 -25.76
CA ALA A 62 3.65 17.59 -26.06
C ALA A 62 5.04 17.64 -26.71
N THR A 63 5.93 16.72 -26.33
CA THR A 63 7.30 16.64 -26.84
C THR A 63 7.34 16.10 -28.28
N ALA A 64 6.49 15.13 -28.60
CA ALA A 64 6.35 14.58 -29.95
C ALA A 64 5.83 15.62 -30.97
N ARG A 65 4.88 16.48 -30.57
CA ARG A 65 4.34 17.54 -31.45
C ARG A 65 5.36 18.65 -31.76
N ARG A 66 6.26 18.97 -30.82
CA ARG A 66 7.32 19.98 -31.05
C ARG A 66 8.41 19.49 -32.01
N GLN A 67 8.73 18.20 -31.99
CA GLN A 67 9.74 17.64 -32.91
C GLN A 67 9.24 17.52 -34.36
N ALA A 68 7.94 17.26 -34.56
CA ALA A 68 7.34 17.23 -35.90
C ALA A 68 7.29 18.62 -36.58
N ALA A 69 7.15 19.71 -35.81
CA ALA A 69 7.10 21.07 -36.35
C ALA A 69 8.48 21.64 -36.76
N ALA A 70 9.58 21.06 -36.28
CA ALA A 70 10.95 21.50 -36.57
C ALA A 70 11.52 20.91 -37.88
N ALA A 71 10.94 19.82 -38.39
CA ALA A 71 11.42 19.14 -39.59
C ALA A 71 10.95 19.77 -40.92
N GLY A 72 9.98 20.69 -40.89
CA GLY A 72 9.33 21.23 -42.10
C GLY A 72 9.87 22.56 -42.64
N ARG A 73 10.96 23.12 -42.11
CA ARG A 73 11.43 24.47 -42.49
C ARG A 73 12.94 24.56 -42.72
N ARG A 74 13.48 23.88 -43.74
CA ARG A 74 14.76 24.26 -44.38
C ARG A 74 14.82 23.81 -45.85
N SER A 75 14.09 24.53 -46.70
CA SER A 75 14.40 24.68 -48.12
C SER A 75 14.12 26.13 -48.48
N PHE A 76 15.14 26.90 -48.84
CA PHE A 76 15.12 27.98 -49.86
C PHE A 76 16.46 28.74 -49.89
N ALA A 77 16.97 28.90 -51.12
CA ALA A 77 17.92 29.91 -51.63
C ALA A 77 19.41 29.78 -51.19
N ALA A 78 20.43 29.99 -52.04
CA ALA A 78 20.52 30.44 -53.43
C ALA A 78 21.89 30.05 -54.04
N ASP A 79 21.95 30.05 -55.37
CA ASP A 79 23.15 29.98 -56.21
C ASP A 79 24.25 30.97 -55.81
N ALA A 80 25.49 30.47 -55.78
CA ALA A 80 26.69 31.28 -55.94
C ALA A 80 27.77 30.45 -56.66
N VAL A 81 28.14 30.93 -57.84
CA VAL A 81 29.17 30.39 -58.74
C VAL A 81 30.53 30.31 -58.04
N ALA A 82 31.15 29.13 -58.01
CA ALA A 82 32.52 28.92 -57.52
C ALA A 82 33.41 28.28 -58.60
N ARG A 83 34.53 28.97 -58.92
CA ARG A 83 35.63 28.50 -59.77
C ARG A 83 36.40 27.33 -59.10
N PRO A 84 37.10 26.46 -59.86
CA PRO A 84 37.77 25.29 -59.29
C PRO A 84 39.08 25.69 -58.60
N GLY A 85 39.15 25.50 -57.28
CA GLY A 85 40.37 25.54 -56.47
C GLY A 85 40.79 24.12 -56.06
N PRO A 86 42.07 23.87 -55.77
CA PRO A 86 42.62 22.52 -55.68
C PRO A 86 42.16 21.79 -54.41
N ALA A 87 41.97 20.48 -54.54
CA ALA A 87 41.46 19.59 -53.49
C ALA A 87 42.30 19.66 -52.20
N PRO A 88 41.69 19.89 -51.02
CA PRO A 88 42.38 19.69 -49.76
C PRO A 88 42.38 18.19 -49.40
N ARG A 89 43.57 17.75 -49.02
CA ARG A 89 43.98 16.39 -48.65
C ARG A 89 43.05 15.77 -47.60
N GLY A 90 42.85 14.47 -47.75
CA GLY A 90 42.09 13.64 -46.83
C GLY A 90 42.56 13.81 -45.39
N THR A 91 41.65 14.24 -44.53
CA THR A 91 41.75 13.96 -43.11
C THR A 91 40.98 12.67 -42.89
N SER A 92 41.71 11.59 -42.61
CA SER A 92 41.14 10.38 -42.07
C SER A 92 40.43 10.76 -40.77
N LYS A 93 39.09 10.82 -40.77
CA LYS A 93 38.32 10.83 -39.53
C LYS A 93 38.60 9.50 -38.85
N ALA A 94 39.52 9.53 -37.89
CA ALA A 94 39.79 8.45 -36.97
C ALA A 94 38.43 7.97 -36.41
N GLY A 95 38.03 6.76 -36.80
CA GLY A 95 36.86 6.12 -36.24
C GLY A 95 37.09 5.98 -34.75
N SER A 96 36.37 6.76 -33.92
CA SER A 96 36.33 6.52 -32.49
C SER A 96 35.58 5.21 -32.28
N GLY A 97 36.30 4.09 -32.34
CA GLY A 97 35.74 2.77 -32.13
C GLY A 97 35.08 2.75 -30.77
N ARG A 98 33.75 2.79 -30.73
CA ARG A 98 32.98 2.62 -29.50
C ARG A 98 33.50 1.34 -28.84
N SER A 99 34.06 1.46 -27.65
CA SER A 99 34.67 0.33 -26.93
C SER A 99 33.62 -0.76 -26.75
N LEU A 100 33.96 -2.04 -26.97
CA LEU A 100 33.04 -3.14 -26.67
C LEU A 100 32.52 -3.06 -25.22
N TRP A 101 33.35 -2.54 -24.32
CA TRP A 101 33.02 -2.23 -22.94
C TRP A 101 31.89 -1.19 -22.81
N SER A 102 31.85 -0.15 -23.65
CA SER A 102 30.77 0.84 -23.63
C SER A 102 29.44 0.26 -24.12
N GLY A 103 29.47 -0.73 -25.01
CA GLY A 103 28.29 -1.51 -25.41
C GLY A 103 27.76 -2.40 -24.28
N MET A 104 28.65 -3.01 -23.49
CA MET A 104 28.27 -3.88 -22.36
C MET A 104 27.59 -3.08 -21.22
N PHE A 105 28.07 -1.87 -20.94
CA PHE A 105 27.44 -0.98 -19.94
C PHE A 105 25.98 -0.63 -20.30
N LEU A 106 25.61 -0.64 -21.58
CA LEU A 106 24.23 -0.38 -22.02
C LEU A 106 23.25 -1.53 -21.69
N LEU A 107 23.75 -2.71 -21.30
CA LEU A 107 22.91 -3.83 -20.88
C LEU A 107 22.52 -3.76 -19.39
N VAL A 108 23.27 -3.01 -18.57
CA VAL A 108 23.02 -2.90 -17.13
C VAL A 108 21.61 -2.40 -16.80
N PRO A 109 21.09 -1.32 -17.42
CA PRO A 109 19.72 -0.88 -17.18
C PRO A 109 18.67 -1.95 -17.53
N GLY A 110 18.94 -2.74 -18.58
CA GLY A 110 18.07 -3.83 -18.99
C GLY A 110 18.04 -4.99 -18.01
N GLY A 111 19.22 -5.42 -17.54
CA GLY A 111 19.32 -6.43 -16.49
C GLY A 111 18.65 -5.99 -15.18
N LEU A 112 18.85 -4.73 -14.79
CA LEU A 112 18.20 -4.16 -13.60
C LEU A 112 16.67 -4.12 -13.76
N ALA A 113 16.17 -3.68 -14.91
CA ALA A 113 14.74 -3.67 -15.20
C ALA A 113 14.16 -5.09 -15.20
N ALA A 114 14.87 -6.09 -15.75
CA ALA A 114 14.45 -7.49 -15.70
C ALA A 114 14.32 -8.00 -14.25
N PHE A 115 15.32 -7.68 -13.41
CA PHE A 115 15.31 -8.02 -11.99
C PHE A 115 14.13 -7.36 -11.27
N LEU A 116 13.89 -6.07 -11.47
CA LEU A 116 12.76 -5.36 -10.88
C LEU A 116 11.42 -5.97 -11.35
N GLY A 117 11.32 -6.36 -12.61
CA GLY A 117 10.13 -7.06 -13.13
C GLY A 117 9.88 -8.40 -12.43
N LYS A 118 10.95 -9.21 -12.23
CA LYS A 118 10.86 -10.47 -11.48
C LYS A 118 10.46 -10.22 -10.02
N TRP A 119 11.04 -9.22 -9.38
CA TRP A 119 10.68 -8.85 -8.00
C TRP A 119 9.20 -8.45 -7.88
N GLN A 120 8.68 -7.68 -8.84
CA GLN A 120 7.26 -7.31 -8.87
C GLN A 120 6.36 -8.53 -9.08
N TRP A 121 6.78 -9.48 -9.93
CA TRP A 121 6.06 -10.74 -10.12
C TRP A 121 6.01 -11.58 -8.83
N ASP A 122 7.13 -11.73 -8.14
CA ASP A 122 7.17 -12.48 -6.87
C ASP A 122 6.29 -11.81 -5.81
N ARG A 123 6.29 -10.47 -5.77
CA ARG A 123 5.43 -9.70 -4.87
C ARG A 123 3.94 -9.89 -5.19
N ARG A 124 3.59 -10.04 -6.47
CA ARG A 124 2.23 -10.38 -6.91
C ARG A 124 1.82 -11.74 -6.38
N GLU A 125 2.61 -12.78 -6.62
CA GLU A 125 2.28 -14.15 -6.20
C GLU A 125 2.10 -14.24 -4.69
N TRP A 126 3.02 -13.66 -3.93
CA TRP A 126 2.90 -13.57 -2.47
C TRP A 126 1.59 -12.91 -2.03
N LYS A 127 1.17 -11.81 -2.67
CA LYS A 127 -0.11 -11.15 -2.33
C LYS A 127 -1.31 -11.98 -2.75
N ARG A 128 -1.25 -12.68 -3.87
CA ARG A 128 -2.33 -13.56 -4.33
C ARG A 128 -2.57 -14.68 -3.31
N GLU A 129 -1.50 -15.34 -2.86
CA GLU A 129 -1.57 -16.39 -1.83
C GLU A 129 -2.16 -15.88 -0.51
N LEU A 130 -1.78 -14.67 -0.08
CA LEU A 130 -2.36 -14.04 1.11
C LEU A 130 -3.86 -13.77 0.97
N LEU A 131 -4.30 -13.29 -0.20
CA LEU A 131 -5.73 -13.06 -0.47
C LEU A 131 -6.50 -14.38 -0.51
N GLU A 132 -5.97 -15.40 -1.18
CA GLU A 132 -6.62 -16.72 -1.25
C GLU A 132 -6.78 -17.34 0.13
N ARG A 133 -5.74 -17.27 0.98
CA ARG A 133 -5.82 -17.74 2.37
C ARG A 133 -6.87 -16.96 3.16
N ARG A 134 -6.86 -15.62 3.07
CA ARG A 134 -7.83 -14.75 3.75
C ARG A 134 -9.25 -15.07 3.31
N GLN A 135 -9.47 -15.20 2.00
CA GLN A 135 -10.76 -15.53 1.42
C GLN A 135 -11.27 -16.88 1.94
N GLY A 136 -10.41 -17.90 2.00
CA GLY A 136 -10.77 -19.21 2.54
C GLY A 136 -11.23 -19.15 4.00
N MET A 137 -10.52 -18.41 4.85
CA MET A 137 -10.89 -18.23 6.27
C MET A 137 -12.21 -17.46 6.45
N MET A 138 -12.47 -16.50 5.55
CA MET A 138 -13.68 -15.68 5.59
C MET A 138 -14.92 -16.33 4.97
N GLN A 139 -14.81 -17.49 4.32
CA GLN A 139 -15.95 -18.19 3.70
C GLN A 139 -16.58 -19.27 4.60
N GLY A 140 -15.93 -19.63 5.71
CA GLY A 140 -16.44 -20.67 6.62
C GLY A 140 -17.65 -20.22 7.45
N GLU A 141 -18.32 -21.19 8.08
CA GLU A 141 -19.36 -20.90 9.07
C GLU A 141 -18.78 -20.14 10.28
N PRO A 142 -19.50 -19.14 10.84
CA PRO A 142 -19.04 -18.41 12.01
C PRO A 142 -18.85 -19.33 13.23
N LEU A 143 -17.67 -19.31 13.82
CA LEU A 143 -17.36 -20.02 15.06
C LEU A 143 -17.79 -19.23 16.30
N ASP A 144 -18.31 -19.91 17.33
CA ASP A 144 -18.58 -19.27 18.62
C ASP A 144 -17.27 -18.98 19.35
N LEU A 145 -16.89 -17.70 19.44
CA LEU A 145 -15.63 -17.29 20.05
C LEU A 145 -15.64 -17.43 21.58
N PHE A 146 -16.79 -17.38 22.24
CA PHE A 146 -16.88 -17.56 23.69
C PHE A 146 -16.88 -19.04 24.11
N ALA A 147 -17.30 -19.93 23.22
CA ALA A 147 -17.21 -21.37 23.40
C ALA A 147 -15.85 -21.95 22.96
N ALA A 148 -15.04 -21.21 22.22
CA ALA A 148 -13.72 -21.65 21.78
C ALA A 148 -12.72 -21.76 22.95
N ASP A 149 -11.99 -22.87 23.00
CA ASP A 149 -10.92 -23.10 23.99
C ASP A 149 -9.70 -22.23 23.68
N GLU A 150 -9.35 -22.13 22.40
CA GLU A 150 -8.23 -21.33 21.87
C GLU A 150 -8.76 -20.24 20.93
N GLU A 151 -8.02 -19.12 20.84
CA GLU A 151 -8.36 -18.04 19.92
C GLU A 151 -8.15 -18.52 18.46
N PRO A 152 -9.16 -18.36 17.58
CA PRO A 152 -9.04 -18.74 16.17
C PRO A 152 -7.95 -17.96 15.41
N GLU A 153 -7.64 -18.37 14.18
CA GLU A 153 -6.71 -17.61 13.35
C GLU A 153 -7.31 -16.25 12.90
N GLU A 154 -6.43 -15.27 12.66
CA GLU A 154 -6.84 -13.98 12.10
C GLU A 154 -7.58 -14.17 10.77
N TYR A 155 -8.64 -13.39 10.56
CA TYR A 155 -9.59 -13.50 9.45
C TYR A 155 -10.61 -14.63 9.52
N GLN A 156 -10.61 -15.45 10.56
CA GLN A 156 -11.68 -16.43 10.76
C GLN A 156 -13.02 -15.72 11.04
N ARG A 157 -14.10 -16.24 10.45
CA ARG A 157 -15.48 -15.83 10.80
C ARG A 157 -15.84 -16.32 12.19
N VAL A 158 -16.32 -15.41 13.02
CA VAL A 158 -16.71 -15.68 14.40
C VAL A 158 -17.99 -14.96 14.76
N PHE A 159 -18.70 -15.48 15.77
CA PHE A 159 -19.77 -14.76 16.43
C PHE A 159 -19.60 -14.78 17.94
N VAL A 160 -20.22 -13.80 18.59
CA VAL A 160 -20.29 -13.66 20.05
C VAL A 160 -21.68 -13.19 20.45
N GLU A 161 -22.13 -13.63 21.62
CA GLU A 161 -23.40 -13.20 22.20
C GLU A 161 -23.19 -12.60 23.58
N GLY A 162 -23.71 -11.40 23.79
CA GLY A 162 -23.45 -10.66 25.03
C GLY A 162 -24.12 -9.30 25.08
N VAL A 163 -23.64 -8.45 25.99
CA VAL A 163 -24.12 -7.10 26.18
C VAL A 163 -22.96 -6.14 25.96
N PHE A 164 -23.20 -5.08 25.18
CA PHE A 164 -22.21 -4.02 25.00
C PHE A 164 -22.06 -3.18 26.27
N ASP A 165 -20.82 -2.94 26.67
CA ASP A 165 -20.47 -1.95 27.68
C ASP A 165 -20.08 -0.66 26.97
N HIS A 166 -21.10 0.16 26.67
CA HIS A 166 -20.90 1.41 25.93
C HIS A 166 -20.03 2.42 26.69
N SER A 167 -19.91 2.30 28.03
CA SER A 167 -19.11 3.19 28.87
C SER A 167 -17.61 3.05 28.63
N GLY A 168 -17.16 1.85 28.23
CA GLY A 168 -15.77 1.56 27.88
C GLY A 168 -15.42 1.81 26.40
N SER A 169 -16.30 2.46 25.63
CA SER A 169 -16.06 2.65 24.18
C SER A 169 -14.88 3.56 23.89
N GLN A 170 -13.99 3.12 23.00
CA GLN A 170 -12.82 3.85 22.52
C GLN A 170 -13.01 4.27 21.05
N TYR A 171 -12.30 5.32 20.64
CA TYR A 171 -12.42 5.89 19.30
C TYR A 171 -11.06 5.99 18.60
N VAL A 172 -10.83 5.14 17.60
CA VAL A 172 -9.56 5.10 16.86
C VAL A 172 -9.63 6.00 15.63
N GLY A 173 -8.77 7.01 15.55
CA GLY A 173 -8.72 7.93 14.43
C GLY A 173 -7.57 8.95 14.49
N PRO A 174 -7.51 9.85 13.50
CA PRO A 174 -8.54 10.08 12.49
C PRO A 174 -8.63 8.97 11.43
N ARG A 175 -9.85 8.63 10.99
CA ARG A 175 -10.12 7.77 9.83
C ARG A 175 -11.05 8.49 8.87
N THR A 176 -10.61 8.64 7.62
CA THR A 176 -11.42 9.26 6.56
C THR A 176 -12.23 8.18 5.84
N ARG A 177 -13.51 8.44 5.59
CA ARG A 177 -14.37 7.58 4.77
C ARG A 177 -15.18 8.42 3.81
N GLN A 178 -15.43 7.90 2.60
CA GLN A 178 -16.37 8.50 1.67
C GLN A 178 -17.79 8.15 2.09
N VAL A 179 -18.64 9.16 2.28
CA VAL A 179 -20.02 9.03 2.72
C VAL A 179 -20.88 9.93 1.85
N ALA A 180 -21.92 9.37 1.20
CA ALA A 180 -22.74 10.08 0.21
C ALA A 180 -21.95 10.86 -0.85
N GLY A 181 -20.79 10.36 -1.27
CA GLY A 181 -19.92 10.99 -2.26
C GLY A 181 -18.95 12.05 -1.71
N THR A 182 -19.01 12.36 -0.42
CA THR A 182 -18.13 13.34 0.25
C THR A 182 -17.16 12.65 1.20
N ASN A 183 -15.90 13.09 1.27
CA ASN A 183 -14.95 12.59 2.25
C ASN A 183 -15.24 13.21 3.62
N LYS A 184 -15.57 12.38 4.61
CA LYS A 184 -15.77 12.79 6.01
C LYS A 184 -14.67 12.21 6.89
N GLN A 185 -14.25 12.98 7.88
CA GLN A 185 -13.36 12.50 8.93
C GLN A 185 -14.19 11.89 10.06
N GLY A 186 -13.62 10.89 10.73
CA GLY A 186 -14.30 10.20 11.81
C GLY A 186 -13.37 9.23 12.53
N PHE A 187 -13.99 8.25 13.19
CA PHE A 187 -13.32 7.29 14.06
C PHE A 187 -13.86 5.88 13.82
N LEU A 188 -13.05 4.87 14.10
CA LEU A 188 -13.57 3.52 14.35
C LEU A 188 -14.03 3.44 15.79
N LEU A 189 -15.27 2.97 15.99
CA LEU A 189 -15.87 2.79 17.29
C LEU A 189 -15.54 1.39 17.81
N MET A 190 -14.70 1.35 18.84
CA MET A 190 -14.33 0.12 19.55
C MET A 190 -15.17 0.04 20.82
N THR A 191 -16.02 -0.98 20.94
CA THR A 191 -16.91 -1.12 22.11
C THR A 191 -16.69 -2.50 22.75
N PRO A 192 -16.41 -2.56 24.06
CA PRO A 192 -16.36 -3.81 24.79
C PRO A 192 -17.70 -4.55 24.75
N LEU A 193 -17.66 -5.87 24.54
CA LEU A 193 -18.81 -6.76 24.66
C LEU A 193 -18.50 -7.85 25.68
N ARG A 194 -19.40 -8.03 26.64
CA ARG A 194 -19.26 -9.02 27.72
C ARG A 194 -20.30 -10.11 27.55
N GLN A 195 -19.89 -11.36 27.72
CA GLN A 195 -20.80 -12.50 27.71
C GLN A 195 -21.85 -12.35 28.82
N ALA A 196 -23.13 -12.57 28.49
CA ALA A 196 -24.19 -12.46 29.49
C ALA A 196 -24.08 -13.59 30.53
N GLY A 197 -23.80 -13.24 31.79
CA GLY A 197 -23.64 -14.21 32.88
C GLY A 197 -22.33 -15.00 32.87
N GLY A 198 -21.39 -14.65 31.98
CA GLY A 198 -20.08 -15.28 31.86
C GLY A 198 -18.92 -14.34 32.16
N ALA A 199 -17.70 -14.89 32.17
CA ALA A 199 -16.46 -14.12 32.38
C ALA A 199 -15.76 -13.72 31.07
N ARG A 200 -16.20 -14.26 29.92
CA ARG A 200 -15.59 -13.97 28.62
C ARG A 200 -16.01 -12.58 28.12
N CYS A 201 -15.10 -11.94 27.39
CA CYS A 201 -15.31 -10.63 26.81
C CYS A 201 -14.45 -10.46 25.57
N VAL A 202 -14.81 -9.48 24.75
CA VAL A 202 -14.19 -9.20 23.46
C VAL A 202 -14.30 -7.72 23.16
N MET A 203 -13.30 -7.16 22.48
CA MET A 203 -13.41 -5.83 21.91
C MET A 203 -14.07 -5.93 20.55
N VAL A 204 -15.08 -5.11 20.28
CA VAL A 204 -15.78 -5.12 18.98
C VAL A 204 -15.52 -3.82 18.24
N ASN A 205 -14.90 -3.92 17.05
CA ASN A 205 -14.89 -2.82 16.09
C ASN A 205 -16.25 -2.78 15.39
N ARG A 206 -17.12 -1.87 15.82
CA ARG A 206 -18.49 -1.72 15.31
C ARG A 206 -18.55 -0.99 13.97
N GLY A 207 -17.44 -0.40 13.54
CA GLY A 207 -17.33 0.34 12.29
C GLY A 207 -17.05 1.82 12.47
N TRP A 208 -17.18 2.56 11.37
CA TRP A 208 -16.88 3.98 11.28
C TRP A 208 -18.03 4.86 11.75
N VAL A 209 -17.70 5.91 12.50
CA VAL A 209 -18.61 6.98 12.91
C VAL A 209 -18.00 8.34 12.56
N PRO A 210 -18.81 9.33 12.16
CA PRO A 210 -18.33 10.68 11.87
C PRO A 210 -17.89 11.39 13.16
N THR A 211 -17.14 12.49 13.02
CA THR A 211 -16.70 13.28 14.17
C THR A 211 -17.86 13.75 15.06
N GLU A 212 -18.96 14.17 14.44
CA GLU A 212 -20.18 14.64 15.12
C GLU A 212 -20.79 13.59 16.07
N TRP A 213 -20.54 12.30 15.82
CA TRP A 213 -21.02 11.20 16.67
C TRP A 213 -20.54 11.31 18.11
N LYS A 214 -19.33 11.81 18.35
CA LYS A 214 -18.81 11.95 19.73
C LYS A 214 -19.62 12.96 20.53
N GLU A 215 -20.06 14.02 19.87
CA GLU A 215 -20.68 15.19 20.50
C GLU A 215 -22.21 15.06 20.59
N ASP A 216 -22.84 14.43 19.60
CA ASP A 216 -24.30 14.28 19.53
C ASP A 216 -24.80 13.06 20.32
N ALA A 217 -25.40 13.31 21.48
CA ALA A 217 -25.96 12.27 22.35
C ALA A 217 -27.17 11.54 21.73
N ALA A 218 -28.01 12.22 20.95
CA ALA A 218 -29.17 11.61 20.31
C ALA A 218 -28.72 10.65 19.20
N MET A 219 -27.73 11.07 18.41
CA MET A 219 -27.09 10.23 17.40
C MET A 219 -26.48 8.98 18.03
N ARG A 220 -25.74 9.12 19.14
CA ARG A 220 -25.18 7.98 19.89
C ARG A 220 -26.24 7.02 20.39
N ALA A 221 -27.29 7.53 21.03
CA ALA A 221 -28.37 6.72 21.57
C ALA A 221 -29.06 5.88 20.48
N ALA A 222 -29.21 6.44 19.27
CA ALA A 222 -29.85 5.74 18.15
C ALA A 222 -29.05 4.52 17.65
N GLY A 223 -27.71 4.53 17.74
CA GLY A 223 -26.87 3.38 17.34
C GLY A 223 -26.19 2.66 18.49
N GLN A 224 -26.69 2.80 19.72
CA GLN A 224 -26.25 2.02 20.88
C GLN A 224 -27.35 1.01 21.25
N PRO A 225 -27.29 -0.25 20.75
CA PRO A 225 -28.28 -1.25 21.12
C PRO A 225 -28.19 -1.54 22.63
N SER A 226 -29.35 -1.74 23.23
CA SER A 226 -29.49 -2.14 24.63
C SER A 226 -29.82 -3.63 24.75
N GLY A 227 -29.41 -4.25 25.85
CA GLY A 227 -29.68 -5.67 26.11
C GLY A 227 -28.74 -6.63 25.37
N LYS A 228 -29.19 -7.88 25.23
CA LYS A 228 -28.41 -8.96 24.62
C LYS A 228 -28.39 -8.81 23.10
N VAL A 229 -27.20 -8.93 22.51
CA VAL A 229 -26.96 -8.88 21.07
C VAL A 229 -26.12 -10.07 20.63
N ARG A 230 -26.35 -10.51 19.39
CA ARG A 230 -25.45 -11.41 18.66
C ARG A 230 -24.64 -10.57 17.68
N VAL A 231 -23.33 -10.62 17.81
CA VAL A 231 -22.40 -9.92 16.91
C VAL A 231 -21.66 -10.97 16.11
N GLU A 232 -21.74 -10.84 14.80
CA GLU A 232 -20.96 -11.64 13.86
C GLU A 232 -19.90 -10.75 13.20
N GLY A 233 -18.71 -11.30 13.00
CA GLY A 233 -17.61 -10.56 12.44
C GLY A 233 -16.41 -11.42 12.10
N ILE A 234 -15.31 -10.73 11.85
CA ILE A 234 -14.03 -11.31 11.50
C ILE A 234 -13.04 -11.05 12.63
N LEU A 235 -12.32 -12.09 13.05
CA LEU A 235 -11.25 -11.93 14.04
C LEU A 235 -10.09 -11.10 13.45
N ARG A 236 -9.60 -10.13 14.22
CA ARG A 236 -8.53 -9.21 13.81
C ARG A 236 -7.47 -9.07 14.89
N HIS A 237 -6.23 -8.93 14.46
CA HIS A 237 -5.14 -8.56 15.34
C HIS A 237 -4.85 -7.04 15.29
N SER A 238 -3.86 -6.63 16.08
CA SER A 238 -3.36 -5.26 16.10
C SER A 238 -2.84 -4.84 14.72
N GLU A 239 -3.00 -3.56 14.40
CA GLU A 239 -2.36 -2.94 13.24
C GLU A 239 -0.86 -2.76 13.48
N ASP A 240 -0.08 -2.84 12.41
CA ASP A 240 1.33 -2.46 12.39
C ASP A 240 1.44 -1.02 11.84
N PRO A 241 1.62 -0.01 12.71
CA PRO A 241 1.63 1.39 12.28
C PRO A 241 2.90 1.73 11.48
N GLY A 242 2.73 2.53 10.43
CA GLY A 242 3.88 3.06 9.69
C GLY A 242 4.70 4.04 10.54
N GLY A 243 5.99 4.21 10.22
CA GLY A 243 6.92 5.02 11.03
C GLY A 243 6.64 6.53 11.15
N PHE A 244 5.59 7.04 10.51
CA PHE A 244 5.10 8.42 10.65
C PHE A 244 3.80 8.53 11.46
N VAL A 245 3.23 7.40 11.88
CA VAL A 245 2.05 7.38 12.74
C VAL A 245 2.51 7.65 14.18
N PRO A 246 1.93 8.65 14.88
CA PRO A 246 2.23 8.89 16.28
C PRO A 246 1.88 7.68 17.18
N PRO A 247 2.55 7.50 18.32
CA PRO A 247 2.15 6.50 19.31
C PRO A 247 0.77 6.83 19.89
N ASN A 248 0.03 5.80 20.32
CA ASN A 248 -1.23 6.00 21.04
C ASN A 248 -0.98 6.71 22.40
N GLU A 249 -1.99 7.43 22.88
CA GLU A 249 -2.00 8.06 24.20
C GLU A 249 -3.21 7.56 25.01
N PRO A 250 -3.13 6.35 25.61
CA PRO A 250 -4.26 5.73 26.33
C PRO A 250 -4.85 6.61 27.43
N GLU A 251 -4.01 7.27 28.21
CA GLU A 251 -4.39 8.18 29.31
C GLU A 251 -5.24 9.37 28.84
N ARG A 252 -5.13 9.75 27.56
CA ARG A 252 -5.87 10.87 26.97
C ARG A 252 -7.01 10.38 26.07
N GLY A 253 -7.19 9.06 25.91
CA GLY A 253 -8.15 8.46 25.00
C GLY A 253 -7.85 8.75 23.52
N ASN A 254 -6.61 9.10 23.18
CA ASN A 254 -6.20 9.36 21.80
C ASN A 254 -5.58 8.09 21.19
N TRP A 255 -6.25 7.55 20.17
CA TRP A 255 -5.87 6.30 19.53
C TRP A 255 -5.66 6.53 18.04
N PHE A 256 -4.44 6.37 17.53
CA PHE A 256 -4.10 6.61 16.12
C PHE A 256 -4.16 5.33 15.27
N TYR A 257 -3.88 4.18 15.89
CA TYR A 257 -3.92 2.86 15.27
C TYR A 257 -4.53 1.84 16.23
N ILE A 258 -4.96 0.71 15.69
CA ILE A 258 -5.57 -0.35 16.48
C ILE A 258 -4.48 -1.14 17.19
N ASN A 259 -4.39 -1.00 18.51
CA ASN A 259 -3.65 -1.91 19.37
C ASN A 259 -4.66 -2.66 20.24
N THR A 260 -4.85 -3.95 19.99
CA THR A 260 -5.87 -4.77 20.65
C THR A 260 -5.69 -4.78 22.16
N SER A 261 -4.46 -4.93 22.63
CA SER A 261 -4.15 -5.00 24.05
C SER A 261 -4.39 -3.69 24.79
N GLU A 262 -3.94 -2.57 24.22
CA GLU A 262 -4.13 -1.25 24.84
C GLU A 262 -5.61 -0.84 24.83
N LEU A 263 -6.31 -1.08 23.72
CA LEU A 263 -7.74 -0.79 23.60
C LEU A 263 -8.58 -1.65 24.55
N ALA A 264 -8.26 -2.94 24.67
CA ALA A 264 -8.92 -3.83 25.61
C ALA A 264 -8.76 -3.32 27.05
N ALA A 265 -7.54 -2.99 27.47
CA ALA A 265 -7.26 -2.45 28.79
C ALA A 265 -8.02 -1.14 29.05
N ALA A 266 -8.02 -0.20 28.09
CA ALA A 266 -8.75 1.07 28.20
C ALA A 266 -10.28 0.88 28.24
N GLY A 267 -10.79 -0.17 27.62
CA GLY A 267 -12.19 -0.59 27.70
C GLY A 267 -12.55 -1.40 28.94
N GLY A 268 -11.64 -1.56 29.90
CA GLY A 268 -11.86 -2.36 31.11
C GLY A 268 -11.94 -3.87 30.87
N LEU A 269 -11.35 -4.34 29.77
CA LEU A 269 -11.21 -5.77 29.45
C LEU A 269 -9.79 -6.25 29.80
N PRO A 270 -9.58 -7.58 29.95
CA PRO A 270 -8.25 -8.15 30.00
C PRO A 270 -7.45 -7.78 28.74
N PRO A 271 -6.14 -7.48 28.84
CA PRO A 271 -5.31 -7.11 27.69
C PRO A 271 -5.26 -8.15 26.57
N GLN A 272 -5.52 -9.41 26.88
CA GLN A 272 -5.60 -10.51 25.91
C GLN A 272 -6.99 -10.67 25.26
N ALA A 273 -7.93 -9.74 25.49
CA ALA A 273 -9.25 -9.84 24.88
C ALA A 273 -9.14 -9.74 23.34
N PRO A 274 -9.77 -10.67 22.60
CA PRO A 274 -9.73 -10.66 21.14
C PRO A 274 -10.44 -9.41 20.58
N LEU A 275 -10.12 -9.07 19.33
CA LEU A 275 -10.82 -8.03 18.58
C LEU A 275 -11.64 -8.65 17.45
N VAL A 276 -12.94 -8.39 17.48
CA VAL A 276 -13.88 -8.79 16.42
C VAL A 276 -14.26 -7.57 15.61
N GLU A 277 -14.03 -7.63 14.31
CA GLU A 277 -14.47 -6.60 13.37
C GLU A 277 -15.80 -6.96 12.74
N VAL A 278 -16.82 -6.14 13.01
CA VAL A 278 -18.13 -6.30 12.39
C VAL A 278 -17.98 -6.04 10.89
N VAL A 279 -18.44 -7.01 10.11
CA VAL A 279 -18.45 -6.92 8.64
C VAL A 279 -19.87 -6.96 8.11
N THR A 280 -20.08 -6.36 6.94
CA THR A 280 -21.32 -6.50 6.19
C THR A 280 -21.05 -7.18 4.85
N GLU A 281 -21.94 -8.10 4.46
CA GLU A 281 -21.96 -8.73 3.14
C GLU A 281 -22.50 -7.79 2.06
N ALA A 282 -23.17 -6.70 2.44
CA ALA A 282 -23.57 -5.68 1.48
C ALA A 282 -22.28 -5.11 0.86
N PRO A 283 -22.10 -5.17 -0.48
CA PRO A 283 -20.96 -4.55 -1.14
C PRO A 283 -20.97 -3.11 -0.69
N GLY A 284 -19.90 -2.68 -0.01
CA GLY A 284 -19.91 -1.46 0.77
C GLY A 284 -20.54 -0.34 -0.05
N THR A 285 -21.76 0.07 0.30
CA THR A 285 -22.56 0.97 -0.55
C THR A 285 -21.90 2.34 -0.75
N TYR A 286 -20.72 2.56 -0.17
CA TYR A 286 -20.04 3.85 -0.11
C TYR A 286 -18.53 3.80 -0.32
N ILE A 287 -17.99 2.80 -1.02
CA ILE A 287 -16.59 2.86 -1.48
C ILE A 287 -16.56 2.48 -2.97
N GLY A 288 -16.29 3.47 -3.85
CA GLY A 288 -15.87 3.17 -5.22
C GLY A 288 -16.74 3.68 -6.38
N ARG A 289 -17.81 4.46 -6.17
CA ARG A 289 -18.35 5.27 -7.28
C ARG A 289 -17.65 6.62 -7.26
N GLY A 290 -16.84 6.89 -8.29
CA GLY A 290 -16.27 8.22 -8.52
C GLY A 290 -17.34 9.32 -8.54
N PRO A 291 -16.95 10.60 -8.60
CA PRO A 291 -17.91 11.69 -8.82
C PRO A 291 -18.84 11.32 -9.98
N PRO A 292 -20.15 11.65 -9.90
CA PRO A 292 -21.14 11.21 -10.87
C PRO A 292 -20.64 11.51 -12.28
N THR A 293 -20.70 10.50 -13.16
CA THR A 293 -20.33 10.71 -14.56
C THR A 293 -21.24 11.78 -15.15
N ALA A 294 -20.76 12.53 -16.16
CA ALA A 294 -21.57 13.53 -16.83
C ALA A 294 -22.92 12.96 -17.32
N THR A 295 -22.97 11.67 -17.64
CA THR A 295 -24.18 10.93 -18.01
C THR A 295 -25.19 10.79 -16.86
N GLU A 296 -24.73 10.69 -15.61
CA GLU A 296 -25.59 10.65 -14.42
C GLU A 296 -26.16 12.03 -14.08
N ILE A 297 -25.40 13.09 -14.33
CA ILE A 297 -25.83 14.48 -14.14
C ILE A 297 -26.85 14.87 -15.23
N LEU A 298 -26.58 14.51 -16.49
CA LEU A 298 -27.44 14.84 -17.63
C LEU A 298 -28.67 13.93 -17.77
N GLY A 299 -28.61 12.71 -17.23
CA GLY A 299 -29.67 11.70 -17.33
C GLY A 299 -30.82 11.85 -16.33
N GLY A 300 -30.84 12.89 -15.49
CA GLY A 300 -31.97 13.20 -14.61
C GLY A 300 -32.29 12.15 -13.53
N ARG A 301 -31.45 11.11 -13.34
CA ARG A 301 -31.57 10.18 -12.21
C ARG A 301 -31.17 10.91 -10.93
N ARG A 302 -32.13 11.62 -10.33
CA ARG A 302 -32.02 11.99 -8.91
C ARG A 302 -31.81 10.71 -8.11
N ARG A 303 -30.67 10.59 -7.45
CA ARG A 303 -30.43 9.59 -6.41
C ARG A 303 -31.50 9.85 -5.34
N GLY A 304 -32.24 8.80 -4.96
CA GLY A 304 -33.37 8.92 -4.04
C GLY A 304 -32.97 9.66 -2.75
N PRO A 305 -33.85 10.50 -2.20
CA PRO A 305 -33.70 10.97 -0.83
C PRO A 305 -33.89 9.77 0.12
N ASP A 306 -33.33 9.80 1.32
CA ASP A 306 -33.42 8.75 2.36
C ASP A 306 -32.64 7.46 2.16
N ILE A 307 -31.31 7.57 2.20
CA ILE A 307 -30.53 6.56 2.92
C ILE A 307 -30.27 7.16 4.29
N GLN A 308 -31.10 6.79 5.27
CA GLN A 308 -30.88 7.16 6.66
C GLN A 308 -29.59 6.46 7.10
N GLU A 309 -28.47 7.19 7.03
CA GLU A 309 -27.13 6.69 7.36
C GLU A 309 -27.11 6.27 8.83
N SER A 310 -27.39 4.99 9.07
CA SER A 310 -27.41 4.42 10.40
C SER A 310 -25.99 4.08 10.80
N TYR A 311 -25.44 4.89 11.69
CA TYR A 311 -24.12 4.69 12.28
C TYR A 311 -24.20 3.73 13.47
N PRO A 312 -23.13 2.98 13.78
CA PRO A 312 -21.83 2.93 13.08
C PRO A 312 -21.89 2.18 11.74
N LEU A 313 -20.97 2.51 10.81
CA LEU A 313 -20.84 1.90 9.49
C LEU A 313 -19.77 0.80 9.49
N PRO A 314 -20.14 -0.50 9.46
CA PRO A 314 -19.18 -1.61 9.39
C PRO A 314 -18.27 -1.55 8.15
N LYS A 315 -17.19 -2.33 8.16
CA LYS A 315 -16.42 -2.58 6.93
C LYS A 315 -17.16 -3.60 6.08
N SER A 316 -17.04 -3.50 4.76
CA SER A 316 -17.53 -4.55 3.87
C SER A 316 -16.53 -5.71 3.81
N MET A 317 -17.00 -6.89 3.41
CA MET A 317 -16.10 -8.02 3.16
C MET A 317 -15.05 -7.68 2.08
N ASP A 318 -15.41 -6.84 1.10
CA ASP A 318 -14.49 -6.36 0.07
C ASP A 318 -13.38 -5.48 0.66
N ASP A 319 -13.68 -4.64 1.64
CA ASP A 319 -12.66 -3.83 2.33
C ASP A 319 -11.63 -4.70 3.06
N MET A 320 -12.06 -5.87 3.53
CA MET A 320 -11.18 -6.86 4.15
C MET A 320 -10.25 -7.52 3.14
N MET A 321 -10.54 -7.42 1.84
CA MET A 321 -9.74 -8.01 0.76
C MET A 321 -8.85 -6.99 0.04
N GLN A 322 -8.87 -5.72 0.46
CA GLN A 322 -8.09 -4.68 -0.19
C GLN A 322 -6.72 -4.47 0.46
N PHE A 323 -5.70 -4.38 -0.39
CA PHE A 323 -4.39 -3.85 -0.05
C PHE A 323 -4.18 -2.50 -0.73
N SER A 324 -3.27 -1.68 -0.21
CA SER A 324 -2.90 -0.40 -0.84
C SER A 324 -2.34 -0.54 -2.26
N VAL A 325 -1.78 -1.71 -2.59
CA VAL A 325 -1.32 -2.08 -3.93
C VAL A 325 -1.80 -3.50 -4.18
N MET A 326 -2.60 -3.74 -5.19
CA MET A 326 -3.19 -5.04 -5.47
C MET A 326 -2.26 -5.95 -6.29
N PRO A 327 -2.47 -7.28 -6.31
CA PRO A 327 -1.72 -8.18 -7.20
C PRO A 327 -1.74 -7.73 -8.67
N GLN A 328 -2.86 -7.18 -9.13
CA GLN A 328 -2.98 -6.64 -10.49
C GLN A 328 -2.07 -5.42 -10.72
N ASP A 329 -1.86 -4.57 -9.71
CA ASP A 329 -0.92 -3.44 -9.83
C ASP A 329 0.52 -3.94 -9.96
N HIS A 330 0.89 -4.95 -9.15
CA HIS A 330 2.20 -5.59 -9.26
C HIS A 330 2.42 -6.27 -10.63
N PHE A 331 1.37 -6.86 -11.21
CA PHE A 331 1.41 -7.36 -12.58
C PHE A 331 1.69 -6.25 -13.59
N ASN A 332 0.96 -5.13 -13.50
CA ASN A 332 1.14 -3.98 -14.40
C ASN A 332 2.56 -3.40 -14.29
N TYR A 333 3.12 -3.35 -13.07
CA TYR A 333 4.50 -2.93 -12.86
C TYR A 333 5.50 -3.93 -13.44
N ALA A 334 5.30 -5.23 -13.23
CA ALA A 334 6.15 -6.26 -13.81
C ALA A 334 6.20 -6.17 -15.34
N ALA A 335 5.04 -6.01 -15.98
CA ALA A 335 4.94 -5.82 -17.42
C ALA A 335 5.69 -4.57 -17.90
N THR A 336 5.58 -3.46 -17.18
CA THR A 336 6.29 -2.21 -17.48
C THR A 336 7.81 -2.42 -17.41
N TRP A 337 8.30 -3.05 -16.34
CA TRP A 337 9.73 -3.31 -16.15
C TRP A 337 10.31 -4.28 -17.17
N TRP A 338 9.58 -5.35 -17.52
CA TRP A 338 10.03 -6.26 -18.58
C TRP A 338 10.02 -5.63 -19.97
N THR A 339 9.04 -4.75 -20.26
CA THR A 339 9.02 -3.99 -21.51
C THR A 339 10.24 -3.06 -21.60
N LEU A 340 10.55 -2.34 -20.51
CA LEU A 340 11.74 -1.47 -20.44
C LEU A 340 13.04 -2.28 -20.56
N SER A 341 13.11 -3.45 -19.92
CA SER A 341 14.22 -4.39 -20.07
C SER A 341 14.41 -4.79 -21.53
N ALA A 342 13.36 -5.27 -22.19
CA ALA A 342 13.42 -5.69 -23.58
C ALA A 342 13.89 -4.56 -24.51
N ALA A 343 13.35 -3.35 -24.33
CA ALA A 343 13.74 -2.19 -25.13
C ALA A 343 15.21 -1.79 -24.92
N THR A 344 15.67 -1.70 -23.67
CA THR A 344 17.04 -1.29 -23.35
C THR A 344 18.07 -2.35 -23.74
N LEU A 345 17.77 -3.63 -23.55
CA LEU A 345 18.60 -4.73 -24.03
C LEU A 345 18.68 -4.74 -25.57
N ALA A 346 17.57 -4.53 -26.27
CA ALA A 346 17.57 -4.45 -27.73
C ALA A 346 18.45 -3.29 -28.24
N LEU A 347 18.37 -2.12 -27.60
CA LEU A 347 19.23 -0.97 -27.92
C LEU A 347 20.70 -1.26 -27.62
N GLY A 348 21.00 -1.88 -26.47
CA GLY A 348 22.36 -2.29 -26.10
C GLY A 348 22.96 -3.28 -27.10
N VAL A 349 22.20 -4.31 -27.47
CA VAL A 349 22.61 -5.30 -28.48
C VAL A 349 22.83 -4.64 -29.85
N LYS A 350 21.94 -3.74 -30.27
CA LYS A 350 22.10 -2.99 -31.52
C LYS A 350 23.37 -2.14 -31.51
N ALA A 351 23.66 -1.46 -30.40
CA ALA A 351 24.86 -0.64 -30.25
C ALA A 351 26.14 -1.48 -30.27
N ILE A 352 26.15 -2.64 -29.61
CA ILE A 352 27.26 -3.60 -29.65
C ILE A 352 27.49 -4.08 -31.08
N ARG A 353 26.44 -4.52 -31.78
CA ARG A 353 26.54 -5.01 -33.17
C ARG A 353 27.07 -3.94 -34.13
N GLN A 354 26.63 -2.69 -33.98
CA GLN A 354 27.16 -1.56 -34.76
C GLN A 354 28.62 -1.26 -34.42
N GLY A 355 29.01 -1.33 -33.15
CA GLY A 355 30.39 -1.14 -32.71
C GLY A 355 31.35 -2.23 -33.20
N VAL A 356 30.86 -3.48 -33.29
CA VAL A 356 31.62 -4.60 -33.89
C VAL A 356 31.79 -4.41 -35.39
N ARG A 357 30.73 -4.04 -36.13
CA ARG A 357 30.79 -3.83 -37.59
C ARG A 357 31.65 -2.64 -38.02
N ALA A 358 31.93 -1.71 -37.11
CA ALA A 358 32.73 -0.51 -37.37
C ALA A 358 34.23 -0.69 -37.08
N ARG A 359 34.64 -1.85 -36.58
CA ARG A 359 36.03 -2.29 -36.44
C ARG A 359 36.35 -3.27 -37.56
#